data_AF-A0ABD1NQ46-F1
#
_entry.id   AF-A0ABD1NQ46-F1
#
_cell.length_a   1.000
_cell.length_b   1.000
_cell.length_c   1.000
_cell.angle_alpha   90.00
_cell.angle_beta   90.00
_cell.angle_gamma   90.00
#
_symmetry.space_group_name_H-M   'P 1'
#
loop_
_entity.id
_entity.type
_entity.pdbx_description
1 polymer ?
#
loop_
_entity_poly.entity_id
_entity_poly.type
_entity_poly.pdbx_seq_one_letter_code
_entity_poly.pdbx_strand_id
1 'polypeptide(L)'
;MAVSQLPGVPSAVWTVKKNVNDEFDAYIVVSFPNATLVLSIGETVEEVSDSGFLDTTPSLAVSLIGDDSLMQVHPSGIRHIREDGRVNEWRTPGKRTIVKVGSNRLQVVIALSGGELIYFEVDMTGQLMEVEKHEMSGDVACLDIAPVPEGRRRSRFLAVGSYDNTIRILSLDPDDCMQILSLQSVSSSPESLLFLEVQASVGGEDGADHLLASF
;
A
#
# COMPACT_ATOMS: atom_id res chain seq x y z
N MET A 1 -24.61 -6.89 15.55
CA MET A 1 -23.74 -7.54 14.54
C MET A 1 -24.29 -7.16 13.18
N ALA A 2 -23.51 -6.44 12.36
CA ALA A 2 -23.91 -6.12 10.99
C ALA A 2 -23.46 -7.26 10.07
N VAL A 3 -24.36 -7.73 9.20
CA VAL A 3 -24.07 -8.77 8.19
C VAL A 3 -24.74 -8.34 6.90
N SER A 4 -23.96 -8.27 5.82
CA SER A 4 -24.46 -7.95 4.48
C SER A 4 -24.04 -9.04 3.50
N GLN A 5 -24.93 -9.43 2.61
CA GLN A 5 -24.64 -10.39 1.55
C GLN A 5 -23.92 -9.67 0.42
N LEU A 6 -22.77 -10.20 0.01
CA LEU A 6 -21.99 -9.66 -1.11
C LEU A 6 -22.41 -10.31 -2.43
N PRO A 7 -22.31 -9.59 -3.56
CA PRO A 7 -22.69 -10.10 -4.88
C PRO A 7 -21.79 -11.24 -5.39
N GLY A 8 -20.65 -11.49 -4.73
CA GLY A 8 -19.70 -12.54 -5.08
C GLY A 8 -18.68 -12.78 -3.97
N VAL A 9 -17.63 -13.53 -4.28
CA VAL A 9 -16.51 -13.77 -3.36
C VAL A 9 -15.54 -12.59 -3.46
N PRO A 10 -15.37 -11.78 -2.39
CA PRO A 10 -14.43 -10.67 -2.41
C PRO A 10 -12.98 -11.19 -2.42
N SER A 11 -12.10 -10.47 -3.11
CA SER A 11 -10.66 -10.73 -3.09
C SER A 11 -9.94 -9.93 -2.01
N ALA A 12 -10.49 -8.77 -1.61
CA ALA A 12 -9.91 -7.90 -0.59
C ALA A 12 -10.95 -6.90 -0.05
N VAL A 13 -10.68 -6.33 1.12
CA VAL A 13 -11.48 -5.29 1.75
C VAL A 13 -10.58 -4.28 2.46
N TRP A 14 -10.94 -3.00 2.38
CA TRP A 14 -10.29 -1.90 3.08
C TRP A 14 -11.33 -0.99 3.73
N THR A 15 -10.94 -0.34 4.82
CA THR A 15 -11.64 0.83 5.35
C THR A 15 -10.73 2.05 5.24
N VAL A 16 -11.31 3.22 4.98
CA VAL A 16 -10.51 4.43 4.76
C VAL A 16 -11.25 5.68 5.23
N LYS A 17 -10.51 6.57 5.89
CA LYS A 17 -10.94 7.94 6.28
C LYS A 17 -10.86 8.88 5.10
N LYS A 18 -11.58 10.01 5.13
CA LYS A 18 -11.39 11.09 4.16
C LYS A 18 -10.22 11.99 4.54
N ASN A 19 -10.03 12.20 5.84
CA ASN A 19 -8.95 12.98 6.39
C ASN A 19 -8.24 12.21 7.52
N VAL A 20 -6.93 12.44 7.68
CA VAL A 20 -6.12 11.82 8.74
C VAL A 20 -6.64 12.16 10.14
N ASN A 21 -7.28 13.33 10.29
CA ASN A 21 -7.82 13.82 11.55
C ASN A 21 -9.26 13.36 11.82
N ASP A 22 -9.90 12.68 10.87
CA ASP A 22 -11.26 12.16 11.09
C ASP A 22 -11.23 11.11 12.20
N GLU A 23 -12.24 11.12 13.07
CA GLU A 23 -12.37 10.11 14.12
C GLU A 23 -12.74 8.75 13.52
N PHE A 24 -13.59 8.75 12.49
CA PHE A 24 -14.19 7.56 11.89
C PHE A 24 -13.81 7.38 10.42
N ASP A 25 -13.80 6.13 9.97
CA ASP A 25 -13.66 5.81 8.55
C ASP A 25 -14.93 6.23 7.79
N ALA A 26 -14.74 6.62 6.53
CA ALA A 26 -15.82 7.12 5.67
C ALA A 26 -16.27 6.09 4.63
N TYR A 27 -15.39 5.15 4.25
CA TYR A 27 -15.68 4.16 3.23
C TYR A 27 -15.25 2.76 3.63
N ILE A 28 -16.03 1.77 3.19
CA ILE A 28 -15.63 0.36 3.07
C ILE A 28 -15.51 0.07 1.59
N VAL A 29 -14.32 -0.34 1.14
CA VAL A 29 -14.06 -0.68 -0.26
C VAL A 29 -13.81 -2.18 -0.37
N VAL A 30 -14.60 -2.86 -1.20
CA VAL A 30 -14.54 -4.31 -1.39
C VAL A 30 -14.16 -4.61 -2.83
N SER A 31 -13.03 -5.28 -3.03
CA SER A 31 -12.61 -5.71 -4.37
C SER A 31 -13.16 -7.09 -4.71
N PHE A 32 -13.58 -7.25 -5.95
CA PHE A 32 -13.94 -8.52 -6.59
C PHE A 32 -13.03 -8.73 -7.80
N PRO A 33 -12.92 -9.95 -8.36
CA PRO A 33 -12.05 -10.22 -9.50
C PRO A 33 -12.23 -9.29 -10.71
N ASN A 34 -13.45 -8.75 -10.91
CA ASN A 34 -13.80 -7.93 -12.07
C ASN A 34 -14.38 -6.55 -11.72
N ALA A 35 -14.46 -6.17 -10.44
CA ALA A 35 -15.13 -4.94 -10.01
C ALA A 35 -14.68 -4.51 -8.61
N THR A 36 -14.97 -3.27 -8.25
CA THR A 36 -14.83 -2.75 -6.89
C THR A 36 -16.17 -2.20 -6.42
N LEU A 37 -16.62 -2.59 -5.23
CA LEU A 37 -17.80 -2.07 -4.56
C LEU A 37 -17.36 -1.06 -3.50
N VAL A 38 -17.97 0.12 -3.50
CA VAL A 38 -17.69 1.17 -2.51
C VAL A 38 -18.95 1.43 -1.69
N LEU A 39 -18.81 1.30 -0.38
CA LEU A 39 -19.86 1.59 0.58
C LEU A 39 -19.46 2.82 1.40
N SER A 40 -20.36 3.79 1.55
CA SER A 40 -20.18 4.90 2.47
C SER A 40 -20.61 4.51 3.89
N ILE A 41 -19.92 5.07 4.87
CA ILE A 41 -20.22 4.89 6.30
C ILE A 41 -20.88 6.17 6.80
N GLY A 42 -22.18 6.10 7.13
CA GLY A 42 -22.94 7.17 7.76
C GLY A 42 -23.81 6.62 8.89
N GLU A 43 -25.05 7.12 9.01
CA GLU A 43 -26.06 6.49 9.89
C GLU A 43 -26.39 5.07 9.41
N THR A 44 -26.50 4.91 8.10
CA THR A 44 -26.62 3.66 7.36
C THR A 44 -25.39 3.43 6.50
N VAL A 45 -25.15 2.17 6.14
CA VAL A 45 -24.10 1.81 5.16
C VAL A 45 -24.77 1.66 3.81
N GLU A 46 -24.33 2.45 2.82
CA GLU A 46 -24.96 2.53 1.51
C GLU A 46 -23.92 2.46 0.39
N GLU A 47 -24.30 1.83 -0.73
CA GLU A 47 -23.45 1.79 -1.92
C GLU A 47 -23.42 3.16 -2.59
N VAL A 48 -22.23 3.61 -2.97
CA VAL A 48 -22.00 4.95 -3.56
C VAL A 48 -21.16 4.86 -4.83
N SER A 49 -21.50 5.67 -5.84
CA SER A 49 -20.83 5.73 -7.14
C SER A 49 -20.11 7.06 -7.40
N ASP A 50 -20.32 8.07 -6.56
CA ASP A 50 -19.73 9.41 -6.65
C ASP A 50 -18.44 9.56 -5.80
N SER A 51 -17.89 8.45 -5.32
CA SER A 51 -16.71 8.41 -4.45
C SER A 51 -15.38 8.71 -5.17
N GLY A 52 -15.35 8.72 -6.51
CA GLY A 52 -14.16 8.92 -7.34
C GLY A 52 -13.34 7.65 -7.61
N PHE A 53 -13.58 6.58 -6.85
CA PHE A 53 -13.05 5.24 -7.09
C PHE A 53 -13.56 4.69 -8.43
N LEU A 54 -12.73 3.88 -9.08
CA LEU A 54 -13.09 3.13 -10.27
C LEU A 54 -13.68 1.78 -9.85
N ASP A 55 -14.97 1.60 -10.09
CA ASP A 55 -15.77 0.43 -9.72
C ASP A 55 -15.73 -0.71 -10.77
N THR A 56 -15.33 -0.40 -12.00
CA THR A 56 -15.28 -1.35 -13.14
C THR A 56 -14.06 -2.27 -13.19
N THR A 57 -13.19 -2.25 -12.18
CA THR A 57 -11.95 -3.05 -12.12
C THR A 57 -11.65 -3.45 -10.68
N PRO A 58 -10.94 -4.58 -10.43
CA PRO A 58 -10.45 -4.89 -9.10
C PRO A 58 -9.54 -3.78 -8.55
N SER A 59 -9.62 -3.57 -7.24
CA SER A 59 -8.65 -2.76 -6.50
C SER A 59 -7.56 -3.68 -5.94
N LEU A 60 -6.32 -3.25 -6.04
CA LEU A 60 -5.14 -3.92 -5.47
C LEU A 60 -4.76 -3.33 -4.12
N ALA A 61 -5.01 -2.02 -3.94
CA ALA A 61 -4.83 -1.32 -2.68
C ALA A 61 -5.75 -0.10 -2.62
N VAL A 62 -6.26 0.19 -1.44
CA VAL A 62 -7.00 1.42 -1.14
C VAL A 62 -6.48 1.98 0.17
N SER A 63 -6.14 3.27 0.20
CA SER A 63 -5.64 3.93 1.40
C SER A 63 -5.90 5.43 1.37
N LEU A 64 -5.82 6.05 2.55
CA LEU A 64 -5.62 7.49 2.67
C LEU A 64 -4.14 7.78 2.36
N ILE A 65 -3.89 8.80 1.57
CA ILE A 65 -2.54 9.25 1.21
C ILE A 65 -2.43 10.77 1.41
N GLY A 66 -1.34 11.21 2.02
CA GLY A 66 -1.26 12.56 2.57
C GLY A 66 -2.29 12.77 3.68
N ASP A 67 -2.81 13.99 3.78
CA ASP A 67 -3.70 14.38 4.88
C ASP A 67 -5.18 14.17 4.55
N ASP A 68 -5.57 14.23 3.27
CA ASP A 68 -6.95 14.43 2.82
C ASP A 68 -7.29 13.76 1.47
N SER A 69 -6.38 12.96 0.92
CA SER A 69 -6.53 12.40 -0.43
C SER A 69 -6.67 10.88 -0.37
N LEU A 70 -7.55 10.32 -1.18
CA LEU A 70 -7.71 8.87 -1.30
C LEU A 70 -6.84 8.35 -2.45
N MET A 71 -6.31 7.14 -2.27
CA MET A 71 -5.61 6.40 -3.31
C MET A 71 -6.33 5.10 -3.61
N GLN A 72 -6.47 4.81 -4.90
CA GLN A 72 -6.84 3.49 -5.39
C GLN A 72 -5.79 3.01 -6.37
N VAL A 73 -5.21 1.85 -6.11
CA VAL A 73 -4.36 1.17 -7.09
C VAL A 73 -5.18 0.06 -7.74
N HIS A 74 -5.19 0.02 -9.06
CA HIS A 74 -5.85 -1.00 -9.87
C HIS A 74 -4.86 -1.54 -10.92
N PRO A 75 -5.15 -2.66 -11.61
CA PRO A 75 -4.18 -3.28 -12.52
C PRO A 75 -3.63 -2.36 -13.62
N SER A 76 -4.38 -1.34 -14.02
CA SER A 76 -3.99 -0.43 -15.12
C SER A 76 -3.44 0.92 -14.66
N GLY A 77 -3.33 1.16 -13.34
CA GLY A 77 -2.91 2.48 -12.86
C GLY A 77 -3.15 2.78 -11.38
N ILE A 78 -2.87 4.02 -11.02
CA ILE A 78 -3.10 4.60 -9.70
C ILE A 78 -4.05 5.80 -9.87
N ARG A 79 -5.15 5.81 -9.14
CA ARG A 79 -6.03 6.97 -9.00
C ARG A 79 -5.73 7.67 -7.68
N HIS A 80 -5.44 8.95 -7.77
CA HIS A 80 -5.27 9.87 -6.64
C HIS A 80 -6.45 10.83 -6.63
N ILE A 81 -7.33 10.65 -5.66
CA ILE A 81 -8.61 11.35 -5.53
C ILE A 81 -8.44 12.41 -4.44
N ARG A 82 -8.46 13.68 -4.83
CA ARG A 82 -8.32 14.83 -3.94
C ARG A 82 -9.62 15.08 -3.18
N GLU A 83 -9.52 15.79 -2.05
CA GLU A 83 -10.67 16.22 -1.26
C GLU A 83 -11.72 16.99 -2.09
N ASP A 84 -11.26 17.81 -3.05
CA ASP A 84 -12.12 18.59 -3.95
C ASP A 84 -12.76 17.76 -5.09
N GLY A 85 -12.58 16.44 -5.07
CA GLY A 85 -13.13 15.51 -6.05
C GLY A 85 -12.31 15.39 -7.35
N ARG A 86 -11.22 16.15 -7.50
CA ARG A 86 -10.33 15.97 -8.66
C ARG A 86 -9.64 14.62 -8.59
N VAL A 87 -9.63 13.91 -9.71
CA VAL A 87 -8.93 12.63 -9.84
C VAL A 87 -7.75 12.78 -10.79
N ASN A 88 -6.55 12.53 -10.26
CA ASN A 88 -5.35 12.37 -11.06
C ASN A 88 -5.11 10.88 -11.28
N GLU A 89 -4.94 10.47 -12.54
CA GLU A 89 -4.74 9.06 -12.88
C GLU A 89 -3.35 8.87 -13.50
N TRP A 90 -2.50 8.10 -12.81
CA TRP A 90 -1.28 7.56 -13.39
C TRP A 90 -1.61 6.24 -14.07
N ARG A 91 -1.16 6.04 -15.31
CA ARG A 91 -1.45 4.81 -16.09
C ARG A 91 -0.19 3.99 -16.27
N THR A 92 -0.33 2.67 -16.24
CA THR A 92 0.80 1.78 -16.50
C THR A 92 1.38 1.99 -17.91
N PRO A 93 2.71 1.88 -18.06
CA PRO A 93 3.34 1.98 -19.37
C PRO A 93 3.05 0.74 -20.23
N GLY A 94 2.68 0.97 -21.49
CA GLY A 94 2.50 -0.08 -22.49
C GLY A 94 1.34 -1.02 -22.18
N LYS A 95 1.63 -2.33 -22.10
CA LYS A 95 0.66 -3.39 -21.78
C LYS A 95 0.90 -4.05 -20.42
N ARG A 96 1.79 -3.47 -19.59
CA ARG A 96 2.09 -3.99 -18.25
C ARG A 96 0.94 -3.69 -17.30
N THR A 97 0.74 -4.55 -16.32
CA THR A 97 -0.23 -4.35 -15.24
C THR A 97 0.46 -4.30 -13.89
N ILE A 98 -0.12 -3.56 -12.95
CA ILE A 98 0.30 -3.59 -11.55
C ILE A 98 -0.09 -4.94 -10.96
N VAL A 99 0.84 -5.60 -10.27
CA VAL A 99 0.64 -6.94 -9.67
C VAL A 99 0.76 -6.94 -8.15
N LYS A 100 1.57 -6.02 -7.59
CA LYS A 100 1.75 -5.87 -6.14
C LYS A 100 1.90 -4.39 -5.80
N VAL A 101 1.51 -4.03 -4.59
CA VAL A 101 1.56 -2.66 -4.06
C VAL A 101 2.04 -2.73 -2.62
N GLY A 102 2.99 -1.88 -2.25
CA GLY A 102 3.28 -1.50 -0.88
C GLY A 102 3.07 -0.01 -0.72
N SER A 103 2.42 0.44 0.35
CA SER A 103 2.15 1.86 0.55
C SER A 103 2.09 2.22 2.03
N ASN A 104 2.52 3.44 2.34
CA ASN A 104 2.26 4.07 3.63
C ASN A 104 1.63 5.45 3.38
N ARG A 105 1.54 6.31 4.42
CA ARG A 105 0.89 7.62 4.33
C ARG A 105 1.47 8.58 3.27
N LEU A 106 2.72 8.44 2.85
CA LEU A 106 3.38 9.39 1.93
C LEU A 106 4.16 8.73 0.79
N GLN A 107 4.23 7.39 0.77
CA GLN A 107 5.02 6.62 -0.19
C GLN A 107 4.20 5.48 -0.76
N VAL A 108 4.41 5.22 -2.04
CA VAL A 108 3.78 4.11 -2.76
C VAL A 108 4.83 3.44 -3.63
N VAL A 109 4.93 2.12 -3.54
CA VAL A 109 5.73 1.31 -4.47
C VAL A 109 4.79 0.32 -5.13
N ILE A 110 4.83 0.28 -6.45
CA ILE A 110 4.11 -0.72 -7.25
C ILE A 110 5.12 -1.64 -7.91
N ALA A 111 4.78 -2.92 -8.03
CA ALA A 111 5.44 -3.84 -8.95
C ALA A 111 4.55 -4.03 -10.17
N LEU A 112 5.16 -3.95 -11.35
CA LEU A 112 4.52 -4.30 -12.61
C LEU A 112 4.79 -5.78 -12.97
N SER A 113 3.93 -6.32 -13.82
CA SER A 113 4.18 -7.59 -14.52
C SER A 113 5.53 -7.54 -15.23
N GLY A 114 6.43 -8.48 -14.93
CA GLY A 114 7.80 -8.52 -15.44
C GLY A 114 8.87 -8.03 -14.47
N GLY A 115 8.50 -7.63 -13.24
CA GLY A 115 9.47 -7.36 -12.16
C GLY A 115 9.97 -5.91 -12.05
N GLU A 116 9.42 -4.97 -12.82
CA GLU A 116 9.74 -3.55 -12.66
C GLU A 116 9.04 -2.97 -11.43
N LEU A 117 9.81 -2.38 -10.51
CA LEU A 117 9.31 -1.57 -9.41
C LEU A 117 9.26 -0.11 -9.82
N ILE A 118 8.20 0.60 -9.44
CA ILE A 118 8.07 2.04 -9.59
C ILE A 118 7.73 2.64 -8.23
N TYR A 119 8.55 3.59 -7.79
CA TYR A 119 8.42 4.28 -6.51
C TYR A 119 7.83 5.68 -6.69
N PHE A 120 6.86 6.02 -5.85
CA PHE A 120 6.20 7.31 -5.81
C PHE A 120 6.25 7.93 -4.40
N GLU A 121 6.32 9.25 -4.36
CA GLU A 121 6.20 10.05 -3.14
C GLU A 121 5.12 11.13 -3.29
N VAL A 122 4.46 11.44 -2.18
CA VAL A 122 3.61 12.63 -2.09
C VAL A 122 4.51 13.85 -1.87
N ASP A 123 4.41 14.83 -2.77
CA ASP A 123 5.17 16.07 -2.67
C ASP A 123 4.56 17.08 -1.66
N MET A 124 5.19 18.24 -1.52
CA MET A 124 4.72 19.30 -0.60
C MET A 124 3.39 19.93 -1.00
N THR A 125 2.94 19.73 -2.25
CA THR A 125 1.63 20.19 -2.74
C THR A 125 0.56 19.11 -2.62
N GLY A 126 0.94 17.93 -2.10
CA GLY A 126 0.10 16.76 -1.97
C GLY A 126 -0.05 15.95 -3.26
N GLN A 127 0.74 16.22 -4.30
CA GLN A 127 0.70 15.46 -5.55
C GLN A 127 1.52 14.18 -5.45
N LEU A 128 1.02 13.09 -6.03
CA LEU A 128 1.75 11.83 -6.12
C LEU A 128 2.73 11.89 -7.32
N MET A 129 4.02 11.84 -7.03
CA MET A 129 5.10 12.00 -8.01
C MET A 129 5.89 10.71 -8.17
N GLU A 130 6.16 10.32 -9.42
CA GLU A 130 7.08 9.23 -9.74
C GLU A 130 8.53 9.66 -9.41
N VAL A 131 9.22 8.86 -8.61
CA VAL A 131 10.57 9.17 -8.10
C VAL A 131 11.63 8.33 -8.80
N GLU A 132 11.52 7.00 -8.76
CA GLU A 132 12.56 6.09 -9.24
C GLU A 132 11.95 4.79 -9.80
N LYS A 133 12.64 4.15 -10.73
CA LYS A 133 12.30 2.82 -11.27
C LYS A 133 13.43 1.84 -11.02
N HIS A 134 13.10 0.59 -10.71
CA HIS A 134 14.08 -0.44 -10.46
C HIS A 134 13.65 -1.78 -11.05
N GLU A 135 14.47 -2.37 -11.90
CA GLU A 135 14.20 -3.69 -12.48
C GLU A 135 14.68 -4.79 -11.54
N MET A 136 13.77 -5.63 -11.06
CA MET A 136 14.12 -6.79 -10.25
C MET A 136 14.68 -7.91 -11.13
N SER A 137 15.42 -8.84 -10.52
CA SER A 137 15.92 -10.03 -11.22
C SER A 137 14.83 -11.04 -11.61
N GLY A 138 13.59 -10.84 -11.18
CA GLY A 138 12.45 -11.69 -11.46
C GLY A 138 11.14 -11.10 -10.92
N ASP A 139 10.05 -11.84 -11.10
CA ASP A 139 8.73 -11.39 -10.67
C ASP A 139 8.61 -11.24 -9.15
N VAL A 140 7.87 -10.20 -8.76
CA VAL A 140 7.63 -9.83 -7.36
C VAL A 140 6.41 -10.58 -6.84
N ALA A 141 6.59 -11.29 -5.74
CA ALA A 141 5.54 -12.07 -5.07
C ALA A 141 4.80 -11.25 -4.02
N CYS A 142 5.49 -10.38 -3.28
CA CYS A 142 4.90 -9.48 -2.29
C CYS A 142 5.82 -8.28 -2.00
N LEU A 143 5.24 -7.21 -1.48
CA LEU A 143 5.91 -5.95 -1.15
C LEU A 143 5.37 -5.45 0.18
N ASP A 144 6.20 -4.75 0.94
CA ASP A 144 5.73 -3.89 2.02
C ASP A 144 6.67 -2.71 2.29
N ILE A 145 6.11 -1.58 2.72
CA ILE A 145 6.86 -0.37 3.08
C ILE A 145 6.56 -0.05 4.54
N ALA A 146 7.60 0.17 5.33
CA ALA A 146 7.39 0.51 6.74
C ALA A 146 6.62 1.84 6.90
N PRO A 147 5.88 2.02 8.01
CA PRO A 147 5.25 3.29 8.33
C PRO A 147 6.27 4.44 8.34
N VAL A 148 5.84 5.64 7.96
CA VAL A 148 6.71 6.83 8.03
C VAL A 148 6.84 7.27 9.49
N PRO A 149 8.05 7.26 10.09
CA PRO A 149 8.23 7.65 11.48
C PRO A 149 7.80 9.09 11.76
N GLU A 150 7.50 9.40 13.02
CA GLU A 150 7.19 10.77 13.42
C GLU A 150 8.33 11.74 13.08
N GLY A 151 7.99 12.94 12.62
CA GLY A 151 8.96 13.95 12.17
C GLY A 151 9.69 13.62 10.85
N ARG A 152 9.50 12.44 10.27
CA ARG A 152 10.03 12.06 8.95
C ARG A 152 8.99 12.27 7.86
N ARG A 153 9.48 12.44 6.63
CA ARG A 153 8.67 12.49 5.39
C ARG A 153 8.62 11.17 4.64
N ARG A 154 9.51 10.24 4.97
CA ARG A 154 9.61 8.94 4.34
C ARG A 154 10.12 7.89 5.33
N SER A 155 9.71 6.66 5.12
CA SER A 155 10.37 5.47 5.60
C SER A 155 11.55 5.13 4.68
N ARG A 156 12.61 4.58 5.26
CA ARG A 156 13.83 4.18 4.56
C ARG A 156 13.69 2.82 3.89
N PHE A 157 12.88 1.91 4.42
CA PHE A 157 12.96 0.50 4.04
C PHE A 157 11.74 0.03 3.25
N LEU A 158 12.03 -0.60 2.11
CA LEU A 158 11.11 -1.38 1.30
C LEU A 158 11.52 -2.86 1.39
N ALA A 159 10.58 -3.75 1.69
CA ALA A 159 10.79 -5.18 1.64
C ALA A 159 10.14 -5.76 0.37
N VAL A 160 10.90 -6.56 -0.36
CA VAL A 160 10.48 -7.17 -1.63
C VAL A 160 10.68 -8.67 -1.55
N GLY A 161 9.57 -9.42 -1.59
CA GLY A 161 9.57 -10.87 -1.74
C GLY A 161 9.46 -11.24 -3.21
N SER A 162 10.31 -12.15 -3.68
CA SER A 162 10.39 -12.57 -5.08
C SER A 162 10.13 -14.07 -5.25
N TYR A 163 9.65 -14.46 -6.44
CA TYR A 163 9.42 -15.88 -6.77
C TYR A 163 10.71 -16.72 -6.90
N ASP A 164 11.88 -16.10 -6.79
CA ASP A 164 13.18 -16.78 -6.69
C ASP A 164 13.52 -17.25 -5.27
N ASN A 165 12.53 -17.26 -4.36
CA ASN A 165 12.66 -17.62 -2.95
C ASN A 165 13.63 -16.69 -2.19
N THR A 166 13.61 -15.39 -2.50
CA THR A 166 14.38 -14.38 -1.76
C THR A 166 13.50 -13.26 -1.24
N ILE A 167 13.95 -12.66 -0.13
CA ILE A 167 13.47 -11.40 0.40
C ILE A 167 14.63 -10.41 0.29
N ARG A 168 14.38 -9.24 -0.29
CA ARG A 168 15.35 -8.15 -0.43
C ARG A 168 14.85 -6.92 0.31
N ILE A 169 15.73 -6.27 1.07
CA ILE A 169 15.47 -4.96 1.65
C ILE A 169 16.13 -3.91 0.77
N LEU A 170 15.35 -2.98 0.26
CA LEU A 170 15.80 -1.86 -0.57
C LEU A 170 15.70 -0.55 0.24
N SER A 171 16.59 0.39 -0.05
CA SER A 171 16.50 1.75 0.49
C SER A 171 15.51 2.62 -0.32
N LEU A 172 14.83 3.52 0.37
CA LEU A 172 14.01 4.60 -0.22
C LEU A 172 14.55 5.99 0.16
N ASP A 173 15.73 6.06 0.77
CA ASP A 173 16.41 7.33 1.03
C ASP A 173 16.98 7.92 -0.28
N PRO A 174 17.09 9.26 -0.41
CA PRO A 174 17.56 9.90 -1.64
C PRO A 174 18.97 9.47 -2.08
N ASP A 175 19.87 9.21 -1.13
CA ASP A 175 21.29 8.99 -1.39
C ASP A 175 21.57 7.61 -2.01
N ASP A 176 20.71 6.63 -1.73
CA ASP A 176 20.84 5.22 -2.13
C ASP A 176 19.51 4.61 -2.60
N CYS A 177 18.64 5.43 -3.19
CA CYS A 177 17.28 5.06 -3.58
C CYS A 177 17.24 3.79 -4.43
N MET A 178 16.36 2.86 -4.07
CA MET A 178 16.16 1.53 -4.66
C MET A 178 17.41 0.62 -4.67
N GLN A 179 18.48 0.97 -3.95
CA GLN A 179 19.62 0.06 -3.78
C GLN A 179 19.28 -1.07 -2.80
N ILE A 180 19.71 -2.28 -3.12
CA ILE A 180 19.56 -3.46 -2.26
C ILE A 180 20.52 -3.33 -1.07
N LEU A 181 19.97 -3.24 0.12
CA LEU A 181 20.70 -3.16 1.39
C LEU A 181 20.98 -4.55 1.98
N SER A 182 20.04 -5.47 1.84
CA SER A 182 20.20 -6.85 2.30
C SER A 182 19.39 -7.84 1.47
N LEU A 183 19.83 -9.09 1.44
CA LEU A 183 19.16 -10.20 0.78
C LEU A 183 19.15 -11.41 1.70
N GLN A 184 17.98 -12.05 1.81
CA GLN A 184 17.77 -13.26 2.57
C GLN A 184 17.11 -14.32 1.68
N SER A 185 17.68 -15.52 1.63
CA SER A 185 17.02 -16.67 0.99
C SER A 185 16.02 -17.32 1.95
N VAL A 186 14.92 -17.80 1.41
CA VAL A 186 13.86 -18.53 2.13
C VAL A 186 13.61 -19.89 1.48
N SER A 187 12.91 -20.79 2.19
CA SER A 187 12.66 -22.15 1.70
C SER A 187 11.61 -22.25 0.59
N SER A 188 10.80 -21.20 0.42
CA SER A 188 9.69 -21.13 -0.55
C SER A 188 9.35 -19.67 -0.86
N SER A 189 8.64 -19.42 -1.96
CA SER A 189 8.23 -18.08 -2.37
C SER A 189 7.49 -17.36 -1.24
N PRO A 190 7.92 -16.15 -0.84
CA PRO A 190 7.19 -15.35 0.14
C PRO A 190 5.79 -14.97 -0.36
N GLU A 191 4.77 -15.15 0.48
CA GLU A 191 3.39 -14.80 0.11
C GLU A 191 3.01 -13.38 0.58
N SER A 192 3.51 -12.95 1.73
CA SER A 192 3.25 -11.64 2.31
C SER A 192 4.44 -11.16 3.15
N LEU A 193 4.55 -9.84 3.31
CA LEU A 193 5.54 -9.17 4.15
C LEU A 193 4.82 -8.07 4.93
N LEU A 194 5.32 -7.78 6.14
CA LEU A 194 4.81 -6.71 6.97
C LEU A 194 5.93 -6.15 7.84
N PHE A 195 6.18 -4.86 7.72
CA PHE A 195 6.91 -4.06 8.69
C PHE A 195 5.97 -3.64 9.79
N LEU A 196 6.32 -4.03 11.01
CA LEU A 196 5.59 -3.64 12.21
C LEU A 196 6.56 -2.99 13.19
N GLU A 197 6.24 -1.78 13.62
CA GLU A 197 6.87 -1.18 14.79
C GLU A 197 6.12 -1.66 16.02
N VAL A 198 6.78 -2.48 16.84
CA VAL A 198 6.23 -2.95 18.11
C VAL A 198 6.87 -2.09 19.20
N GLN A 199 6.07 -1.31 19.92
CA GLN A 199 6.54 -0.73 21.17
C GLN A 199 6.90 -1.87 22.11
N ALA A 200 8.18 -1.98 22.47
CA ALA A 200 8.59 -2.93 23.49
C ALA A 200 7.76 -2.64 24.75
N SER A 201 7.01 -3.63 25.21
CA SER A 201 6.36 -3.53 26.52
C SER A 201 7.46 -3.26 27.53
N VAL A 202 7.39 -2.12 28.21
CA VAL A 202 8.19 -1.89 29.41
C VAL A 202 7.66 -2.89 30.43
N GLY A 203 8.19 -4.12 30.39
CA GLY A 203 7.99 -5.10 31.44
C GLY A 203 8.45 -4.45 32.73
N GLY A 204 7.55 -4.42 33.72
CA GLY A 204 7.90 -3.98 35.06
C GLY A 204 9.18 -4.69 35.52
N GLU A 205 10.05 -3.90 36.15
CA GLU A 205 11.26 -4.27 36.87
C GLU A 205 11.56 -5.78 36.89
N ASP A 206 12.37 -6.25 35.95
CA ASP A 206 13.54 -7.07 36.26
C ASP A 206 14.43 -7.21 35.01
N GLY A 207 15.68 -6.79 35.16
CA GLY A 207 16.62 -6.59 34.07
C GLY A 207 17.03 -7.87 33.34
N ALA A 208 16.91 -7.85 32.02
CA ALA A 208 17.93 -8.32 31.07
C ALA A 208 17.45 -7.94 29.66
N ASP A 209 18.20 -7.05 29.01
CA ASP A 209 18.05 -6.75 27.58
C ASP A 209 18.16 -8.04 26.76
N HIS A 210 17.05 -8.49 26.20
CA HIS A 210 17.07 -9.39 25.05
C HIS A 210 16.09 -8.88 24.00
N LEU A 211 16.64 -8.19 22.99
CA LEU A 211 15.98 -7.94 21.72
C LEU A 211 15.61 -9.28 21.09
N LEU A 212 14.32 -9.61 21.13
CA LEU A 212 13.75 -10.73 20.38
C LEU A 212 13.39 -10.21 18.98
N ALA A 213 14.28 -10.47 18.02
CA ALA A 213 13.90 -10.49 16.62
C ALA A 213 13.18 -11.83 16.38
N SER A 214 11.86 -11.80 16.18
CA SER A 214 11.12 -12.94 15.63
C SER A 214 11.27 -12.93 14.11
N PHE A 215 11.88 -14.00 13.59
CA PHE A 215 11.96 -14.33 12.16
C PHE A 215 10.60 -14.77 11.60
#